data_AF-A0A031I430-F1
#
_entry.id   AF-A0A031I430-F1
#
_cell.length_a   1.000
_cell.length_b   1.000
_cell.length_c   1.000
_cell.angle_alpha   90.00
_cell.angle_beta   90.00
_cell.angle_gamma   90.00
#
_symmetry.space_group_name_H-M   'P 1'
#
loop_
_entity.id
_entity.type
_entity.pdbx_description
1 polymer ?
#
loop_
_entity_poly.entity_id
_entity_poly.type
_entity_poly.pdbx_seq_one_letter_code
_entity_poly.pdbx_strand_id
1 'polypeptide(L)'
;MLGSATSKNLVITRAGPKSLHEGWLTPAATRDFDLLVASFDPNSRPLAAPGTFHRFIPGTKVQGWRATLSDNADFIAQYDYIALIDDDIDTDADSLSRLFALGAAEGFTIFQPSLTWDSYFTYAGTVRNPSLRYRAVNYIEMMAPFFATRALQQVAPLFDYGWESGIDLIWGSALPAADRRFAIVDAIPVRHTRPVGALKEANGFVNRTYESDIEAALAHFAMAWPSLVASRGVTATGADVGRWGLAWRVLGLLGLPWRSPTRGAWRRTLDHIRHQWMPPPAYVEAVGDRLARDAAGRLR
;
A
#
# COMPACT_ATOMS: atom_id res chain seq x y z
N MET A 1 -19.53 4.95 -18.26
CA MET A 1 -18.51 3.91 -18.00
C MET A 1 -17.14 4.54 -18.23
N LEU A 2 -16.12 4.12 -17.48
CA LEU A 2 -14.74 4.50 -17.82
C LEU A 2 -14.38 3.87 -19.17
N GLY A 3 -13.56 4.55 -19.98
CA GLY A 3 -13.19 4.10 -21.32
C GLY A 3 -12.32 2.85 -21.33
N SER A 4 -11.67 2.54 -22.45
CA SER A 4 -10.68 1.46 -22.51
C SER A 4 -9.36 1.87 -21.86
N ALA A 5 -8.65 0.90 -21.29
CA ALA A 5 -7.29 1.06 -20.81
C ALA A 5 -6.36 1.47 -21.96
N THR A 6 -5.41 2.36 -21.67
CA THR A 6 -4.35 2.80 -22.59
C THR A 6 -2.96 2.33 -22.17
N SER A 7 -2.84 1.78 -20.96
CA SER A 7 -1.66 1.05 -20.45
C SER A 7 -2.09 -0.26 -19.79
N LYS A 8 -1.11 -1.12 -19.50
CA LYS A 8 -1.27 -2.32 -18.67
C LYS A 8 -1.27 -2.03 -17.17
N ASN A 9 -0.84 -0.83 -16.75
CA ASN A 9 -0.78 -0.45 -15.34
C ASN A 9 -1.79 0.67 -15.04
N LEU A 10 -2.40 0.62 -13.85
CA LEU A 10 -3.33 1.63 -13.36
C LEU A 10 -2.87 2.18 -12.01
N VAL A 11 -2.83 3.50 -11.87
CA VAL A 11 -2.77 4.17 -10.57
C VAL A 11 -4.15 4.69 -10.23
N ILE A 12 -4.64 4.39 -9.03
CA ILE A 12 -5.88 4.93 -8.50
C ILE A 12 -5.55 5.75 -7.25
N THR A 13 -6.09 6.96 -7.17
CA THR A 13 -5.99 7.80 -5.97
C THR A 13 -7.34 8.33 -5.52
N ARG A 14 -7.55 8.37 -4.20
CA ARG A 14 -8.63 9.15 -3.61
C ARG A 14 -8.18 10.59 -3.41
N ALA A 15 -8.38 11.43 -4.43
CA ALA A 15 -7.89 12.80 -4.40
C ALA A 15 -8.79 13.73 -3.55
N GLY A 16 -8.20 14.41 -2.57
CA GLY A 16 -8.78 15.58 -1.92
C GLY A 16 -8.29 16.90 -2.53
N PRO A 17 -8.71 18.05 -1.97
CA PRO A 17 -8.35 19.37 -2.48
C PRO A 17 -6.85 19.70 -2.49
N LYS A 18 -6.06 18.95 -1.71
CA LYS A 18 -4.60 19.13 -1.58
C LYS A 18 -3.82 17.93 -2.12
N SER A 19 -4.43 17.18 -3.03
CA SER A 19 -3.80 16.01 -3.59
C SER A 19 -2.59 16.36 -4.45
N LEU A 20 -1.57 15.51 -4.42
CA LEU A 20 -0.30 15.67 -5.14
C LEU A 20 -0.27 14.94 -6.50
N HIS A 21 -1.37 14.29 -6.89
CA HIS A 21 -1.42 13.39 -8.03
C HIS A 21 -1.11 14.01 -9.39
N GLU A 22 -1.22 15.33 -9.54
CA GLU A 22 -0.79 16.02 -10.77
C GLU A 22 0.71 15.84 -11.04
N GLY A 23 1.53 15.78 -9.98
CA GLY A 23 2.98 15.54 -10.09
C GLY A 23 3.30 14.17 -10.69
N TRP A 24 2.40 13.19 -10.53
CA TRP A 24 2.58 11.83 -11.03
C TRP A 24 2.44 11.74 -12.56
N LEU A 25 2.01 12.80 -13.24
CA LEU A 25 1.93 12.86 -14.70
C LEU A 25 3.23 13.30 -15.38
N THR A 26 4.22 13.74 -14.59
CA THR A 26 5.46 14.35 -15.12
C THR A 26 6.68 13.50 -14.73
N PRO A 27 7.64 13.28 -15.66
CA PRO A 27 7.58 13.60 -17.09
C PRO A 27 6.67 12.61 -17.85
N ALA A 28 5.84 13.12 -18.76
CA ALA A 28 4.88 12.28 -19.49
C ALA A 28 5.54 11.18 -20.33
N ALA A 29 6.78 11.40 -20.80
CA ALA A 29 7.51 10.46 -21.66
C ALA A 29 7.89 9.14 -20.96
N THR A 30 7.97 9.10 -19.63
CA THR A 30 8.30 7.89 -18.86
C THR A 30 7.06 7.22 -18.28
N ARG A 31 5.87 7.83 -18.43
CA ARG A 31 4.64 7.33 -17.84
C ARG A 31 4.13 6.10 -18.59
N ASP A 32 4.12 4.95 -17.91
CA ASP A 32 3.58 3.68 -18.39
C ASP A 32 2.43 3.23 -17.49
N PHE A 33 1.49 4.14 -17.21
CA PHE A 33 0.27 3.82 -16.46
C PHE A 33 -0.84 4.80 -16.79
N ASP A 34 -2.08 4.33 -16.67
CA ASP A 34 -3.27 5.16 -16.60
C ASP A 34 -3.49 5.67 -15.17
N LEU A 35 -4.14 6.83 -15.01
CA LEU A 35 -4.46 7.41 -13.71
C LEU A 35 -5.97 7.57 -13.55
N LEU A 36 -6.57 6.88 -12.57
CA LEU A 36 -7.93 7.09 -12.13
C LEU A 36 -7.96 7.96 -10.87
N VAL A 37 -8.44 9.20 -11.04
CA VAL A 37 -8.67 10.15 -9.95
C VAL A 37 -10.10 9.94 -9.40
N ALA A 38 -10.21 9.18 -8.31
CA ALA A 38 -11.44 8.96 -7.55
C ALA A 38 -11.62 10.06 -6.50
N SER A 39 -11.90 11.29 -6.95
CA SER A 39 -11.96 12.47 -6.10
C SER A 39 -13.14 12.44 -5.11
N PHE A 40 -12.90 12.83 -3.87
CA PHE A 40 -13.97 13.15 -2.89
C PHE A 40 -14.20 14.66 -2.73
N ASP A 41 -13.42 15.50 -3.42
CA ASP A 41 -13.65 16.93 -3.50
C ASP A 41 -14.69 17.25 -4.60
N PRO A 42 -15.84 17.88 -4.27
CA PRO A 42 -16.84 18.29 -5.27
C PRO A 42 -16.34 19.36 -6.25
N ASN A 43 -15.25 20.05 -5.92
CA ASN A 43 -14.62 21.05 -6.78
C ASN A 43 -13.55 20.48 -7.69
N SER A 44 -13.19 19.20 -7.53
CA SER A 44 -12.22 18.55 -8.42
C SER A 44 -12.71 18.55 -9.87
N ARG A 45 -11.77 18.66 -10.79
CA ARG A 45 -12.00 18.66 -12.23
C ARG A 45 -11.13 17.58 -12.88
N PRO A 46 -11.58 16.99 -14.00
CA PRO A 46 -10.74 16.07 -14.76
C PRO A 46 -9.44 16.74 -15.22
N LEU A 47 -8.33 16.00 -15.13
CA LEU A 47 -7.04 16.44 -15.66
C LEU A 47 -7.03 16.24 -17.18
N ALA A 48 -6.60 17.26 -17.93
CA ALA A 48 -6.46 17.21 -19.38
C ALA A 48 -5.15 16.53 -19.80
N ALA A 49 -5.01 15.23 -19.53
CA ALA A 49 -3.85 14.43 -19.93
C ALA A 49 -4.29 13.07 -20.51
N PRO A 50 -3.57 12.48 -21.48
CA PRO A 50 -3.91 11.17 -22.02
C PRO A 50 -3.91 10.10 -20.93
N GLY A 51 -4.84 9.14 -20.96
CA GLY A 51 -4.88 8.06 -19.97
C GLY A 51 -5.22 8.52 -18.54
N THR A 52 -5.81 9.70 -18.38
CA THR A 52 -6.40 10.12 -17.11
C THR A 52 -7.91 9.95 -17.12
N PHE A 53 -8.43 9.45 -16.01
CA PHE A 53 -9.84 9.20 -15.78
C PHE A 53 -10.25 9.88 -14.48
N HIS A 54 -11.49 10.35 -14.42
CA HIS A 54 -11.99 11.08 -13.26
C HIS A 54 -13.35 10.55 -12.83
N ARG A 55 -13.53 10.38 -11.52
CA ARG A 55 -14.80 10.04 -10.89
C ARG A 55 -14.93 10.84 -9.60
N PHE A 56 -16.09 11.43 -9.38
CA PHE A 56 -16.45 11.93 -8.05
C PHE A 56 -17.03 10.80 -7.21
N ILE A 57 -16.36 10.46 -6.11
CA ILE A 57 -16.71 9.38 -5.18
C ILE A 57 -16.61 9.91 -3.74
N PRO A 58 -17.71 10.40 -3.16
CA PRO A 58 -17.74 10.91 -1.80
C PRO A 58 -17.54 9.78 -0.77
N GLY A 59 -17.41 10.16 0.51
CA GLY A 59 -17.28 9.22 1.62
C GLY A 59 -15.86 9.07 2.13
N THR A 60 -15.69 8.20 3.12
CA THR A 60 -14.41 7.96 3.80
C THR A 60 -13.42 7.21 2.90
N LYS A 61 -12.20 6.96 3.38
CA LYS A 61 -11.14 6.32 2.60
C LYS A 61 -11.55 4.92 2.15
N VAL A 62 -11.93 4.04 3.08
CA VAL A 62 -12.27 2.65 2.74
C VAL A 62 -13.60 2.52 2.00
N GLN A 63 -14.61 3.32 2.36
CA GLN A 63 -15.86 3.38 1.58
C GLN A 63 -15.62 3.80 0.13
N GLY A 64 -14.75 4.79 -0.05
CA GLY A 64 -14.36 5.27 -1.35
C GLY A 64 -13.59 4.26 -2.19
N TRP A 65 -12.65 3.55 -1.56
CA TRP A 65 -11.94 2.46 -2.24
C TRP A 65 -12.91 1.36 -2.66
N ARG A 66 -13.79 0.92 -1.75
CA ARG A 66 -14.85 -0.03 -2.03
C ARG A 66 -15.65 0.37 -3.27
N ALA A 67 -16.24 1.58 -3.28
CA ALA A 67 -17.05 2.06 -4.39
C ALA A 67 -16.25 2.17 -5.70
N THR A 68 -14.99 2.62 -5.63
CA THR A 68 -14.12 2.69 -6.81
C THR A 68 -13.88 1.31 -7.41
N LEU A 69 -13.58 0.31 -6.58
CA LEU A 69 -13.30 -1.05 -7.01
C LEU A 69 -14.56 -1.76 -7.54
N SER A 70 -15.70 -1.62 -6.85
CA SER A 70 -16.97 -2.24 -7.27
C SER A 70 -17.54 -1.63 -8.54
N ASP A 71 -17.61 -0.31 -8.60
CA ASP A 71 -18.37 0.40 -9.66
C ASP A 71 -17.59 0.49 -10.98
N ASN A 72 -16.32 0.08 -10.96
CA ASN A 72 -15.42 0.13 -12.10
C ASN A 72 -14.68 -1.21 -12.30
N ALA A 73 -15.24 -2.33 -11.82
CA ALA A 73 -14.61 -3.65 -11.89
C ALA A 73 -14.18 -4.05 -13.32
N ASP A 74 -15.05 -3.84 -14.32
CA ASP A 74 -14.75 -4.14 -15.72
C ASP A 74 -13.62 -3.28 -16.30
N PHE A 75 -13.49 -2.04 -15.82
CA PHE A 75 -12.39 -1.15 -16.20
C PHE A 75 -11.08 -1.62 -15.57
N ILE A 76 -11.12 -1.90 -14.26
CA ILE A 76 -9.97 -2.33 -13.47
C ILE A 76 -9.44 -3.69 -13.94
N ALA A 77 -10.30 -4.58 -14.42
CA ALA A 77 -9.92 -5.89 -14.92
C ALA A 77 -9.08 -5.86 -16.22
N GLN A 78 -8.95 -4.71 -16.88
CA GLN A 78 -8.14 -4.55 -18.10
C GLN A 78 -6.63 -4.41 -17.82
N TYR A 79 -6.25 -4.20 -16.56
CA TYR A 79 -4.87 -3.93 -16.16
C TYR A 79 -4.19 -5.17 -15.59
N ASP A 80 -2.87 -5.27 -15.75
CA ASP A 80 -2.03 -6.30 -15.14
C ASP A 80 -1.72 -5.97 -13.66
N TYR A 81 -1.44 -4.69 -13.40
CA TYR A 81 -1.10 -4.17 -12.09
C TYR A 81 -1.87 -2.89 -11.76
N ILE A 82 -2.24 -2.74 -10.49
CA ILE A 82 -3.02 -1.61 -9.97
C ILE A 82 -2.35 -1.08 -8.71
N ALA A 83 -2.06 0.22 -8.65
CA ALA A 83 -1.61 0.90 -7.44
C ALA A 83 -2.78 1.67 -6.81
N LEU A 84 -2.96 1.54 -5.50
CA LEU A 84 -3.85 2.39 -4.71
C LEU A 84 -2.96 3.34 -3.91
N ILE A 85 -2.90 4.62 -4.28
CA ILE A 85 -1.94 5.56 -3.70
C ILE A 85 -2.68 6.71 -3.00
N ASP A 86 -2.32 6.95 -1.74
CA ASP A 86 -2.81 8.09 -0.97
C ASP A 86 -2.44 9.42 -1.62
N ASP A 87 -3.27 10.42 -1.37
CA ASP A 87 -3.26 11.69 -2.10
C ASP A 87 -2.10 12.61 -1.72
N ASP A 88 -1.32 12.26 -0.70
CA ASP A 88 -0.22 13.02 -0.12
C ASP A 88 1.16 12.37 -0.34
N ILE A 89 1.25 11.46 -1.31
CA ILE A 89 2.49 10.87 -1.78
C ILE A 89 3.13 11.76 -2.84
N ASP A 90 4.30 12.29 -2.49
CA ASP A 90 5.16 13.07 -3.38
C ASP A 90 6.10 12.13 -4.13
N THR A 91 5.85 12.01 -5.43
CA THR A 91 6.54 11.15 -6.39
C THR A 91 6.24 11.65 -7.82
N ASP A 92 6.74 10.95 -8.82
CA ASP A 92 6.68 11.34 -10.23
C ASP A 92 6.33 10.14 -11.14
N ALA A 93 6.13 10.43 -12.43
CA ALA A 93 5.78 9.42 -13.41
C ALA A 93 6.87 8.36 -13.58
N ASP A 94 8.15 8.75 -13.56
CA ASP A 94 9.28 7.83 -13.73
C ASP A 94 9.33 6.80 -12.60
N SER A 95 9.22 7.27 -11.36
CA SER A 95 9.27 6.43 -10.17
C SER A 95 8.14 5.41 -10.16
N LEU A 96 6.91 5.84 -10.45
CA LEU A 96 5.74 4.95 -10.51
C LEU A 96 5.86 3.92 -11.64
N SER A 97 6.27 4.32 -12.84
CA SER A 97 6.51 3.39 -13.95
C SER A 97 7.59 2.36 -13.62
N ARG A 98 8.69 2.80 -12.98
CA ARG A 98 9.77 1.89 -12.56
C ARG A 98 9.35 0.96 -11.44
N LEU A 99 8.45 1.38 -10.55
CA LEU A 99 7.85 0.51 -9.53
C LEU A 99 7.03 -0.60 -10.18
N PHE A 100 6.16 -0.28 -11.14
CA PHE A 100 5.42 -1.30 -11.90
C PHE A 100 6.36 -2.26 -12.63
N ALA A 101 7.36 -1.72 -13.35
CA ALA A 101 8.34 -2.53 -14.08
C ALA A 101 9.11 -3.48 -13.16
N LEU A 102 9.57 -3.01 -12.00
CA LEU A 102 10.27 -3.84 -11.02
C LEU A 102 9.34 -4.90 -10.41
N GLY A 103 8.12 -4.51 -10.02
CA GLY A 103 7.14 -5.44 -9.46
C GLY A 103 6.80 -6.57 -10.42
N ALA A 104 6.59 -6.25 -11.70
CA ALA A 104 6.35 -7.24 -12.75
C ALA A 104 7.58 -8.14 -12.98
N ALA A 105 8.78 -7.57 -13.05
CA ALA A 105 10.02 -8.33 -13.29
C ALA A 105 10.33 -9.32 -12.16
N GLU A 106 10.07 -8.95 -10.90
CA GLU A 106 10.30 -9.81 -9.73
C GLU A 106 9.08 -10.70 -9.40
N GLY A 107 7.97 -10.53 -10.12
CA GLY A 107 6.73 -11.27 -9.92
C GLY A 107 6.06 -11.02 -8.57
N PHE A 108 6.13 -9.79 -8.07
CA PHE A 108 5.46 -9.42 -6.83
C PHE A 108 3.94 -9.39 -7.01
N THR A 109 3.22 -9.82 -5.98
CA THR A 109 1.75 -9.83 -5.96
C THR A 109 1.17 -8.63 -5.23
N ILE A 110 1.78 -8.22 -4.12
CA ILE A 110 1.49 -6.96 -3.44
C ILE A 110 2.81 -6.33 -3.01
N PHE A 111 3.11 -5.12 -3.42
CA PHE A 111 4.35 -4.45 -3.04
C PHE A 111 4.11 -2.96 -2.80
N GLN A 112 5.09 -2.27 -2.22
CA GLN A 112 5.05 -0.82 -2.07
C GLN A 112 6.46 -0.23 -2.26
N PRO A 113 6.58 1.05 -2.64
CA PRO A 113 7.81 1.78 -2.42
C PRO A 113 8.14 1.89 -0.94
N SER A 114 9.43 1.97 -0.63
CA SER A 114 9.89 2.44 0.67
C SER A 114 9.65 3.94 0.82
N LEU A 115 9.65 4.42 2.06
CA LEU A 115 9.53 5.84 2.38
C LEU A 115 10.90 6.52 2.47
N THR A 116 11.00 7.74 1.95
CA THR A 116 12.17 8.60 2.21
C THR A 116 12.30 8.88 3.71
N TRP A 117 13.51 9.22 4.16
CA TRP A 117 13.78 9.39 5.59
C TRP A 117 13.09 10.61 6.21
N ASP A 118 12.73 11.60 5.40
CA ASP A 118 11.96 12.80 5.76
C ASP A 118 10.44 12.59 5.66
N SER A 119 9.98 11.36 5.40
CA SER A 119 8.56 11.02 5.39
C SER A 119 7.96 10.92 6.80
N TYR A 120 6.65 11.13 6.86
CA TYR A 120 5.83 10.64 7.97
C TYR A 120 5.56 9.14 7.81
N PHE A 121 5.59 8.35 8.89
CA PHE A 121 5.38 6.89 8.81
C PHE A 121 4.70 6.29 10.04
N THR A 122 3.97 5.18 9.83
CA THR A 122 3.41 4.35 10.91
C THR A 122 4.46 3.36 11.43
N TYR A 123 5.14 2.67 10.51
CA TYR A 123 6.10 1.61 10.82
C TYR A 123 7.49 1.97 10.31
N ALA A 124 8.51 1.97 11.18
CA ALA A 124 9.88 2.27 10.73
C ALA A 124 10.40 1.27 9.68
N GLY A 125 9.81 0.07 9.62
CA GLY A 125 10.11 -0.94 8.61
C GLY A 125 9.73 -0.56 7.18
N THR A 126 8.89 0.46 6.96
CA THR A 126 8.58 0.95 5.61
C THR A 126 9.57 2.00 5.11
N VAL A 127 10.44 2.52 5.99
CA VAL A 127 11.45 3.52 5.61
C VAL A 127 12.63 2.88 4.87
N ARG A 128 13.11 3.58 3.85
CA ARG A 128 14.16 3.15 2.92
C ARG A 128 15.42 2.65 3.63
N ASN A 129 15.84 1.45 3.26
CA ASN A 129 17.19 0.97 3.51
C ASN A 129 18.08 1.17 2.27
N PRO A 130 19.05 2.11 2.27
CA PRO A 130 19.85 2.41 1.08
C PRO A 130 20.78 1.27 0.64
N SER A 131 20.99 0.24 1.49
CA SER A 131 21.78 -0.94 1.12
C SER A 131 21.00 -1.98 0.31
N LEU A 132 19.69 -1.80 0.15
CA LEU A 132 18.79 -2.74 -0.48
C LEU A 132 18.21 -2.16 -1.78
N ARG A 133 17.94 -3.06 -2.74
CA ARG A 133 17.08 -2.80 -3.89
C ARG A 133 15.62 -3.06 -3.52
N TYR A 134 15.35 -4.19 -2.88
CA TYR A 134 14.06 -4.53 -2.28
C TYR A 134 14.21 -5.56 -1.17
N ARG A 135 13.16 -5.74 -0.38
CA ARG A 135 13.03 -6.77 0.66
C ARG A 135 11.66 -7.42 0.63
N ALA A 136 11.64 -8.75 0.69
CA ALA A 136 10.43 -9.54 0.82
C ALA A 136 9.92 -9.44 2.26
N VAL A 137 8.67 -9.05 2.43
CA VAL A 137 8.02 -8.78 3.74
C VAL A 137 6.77 -9.62 3.91
N ASN A 138 6.23 -9.67 5.14
CA ASN A 138 5.04 -10.44 5.45
C ASN A 138 3.71 -9.69 5.21
N TYR A 139 3.71 -8.35 5.22
CA TYR A 139 2.56 -7.52 4.84
C TYR A 139 3.00 -6.16 4.27
N ILE A 140 2.05 -5.43 3.67
CA ILE A 140 2.21 -4.13 3.01
C ILE A 140 1.24 -3.14 3.65
N GLU A 141 1.65 -1.88 3.89
CA GLU A 141 0.80 -0.83 4.47
C GLU A 141 -0.12 -0.21 3.40
N MET A 142 -1.33 0.22 3.78
CA MET A 142 -2.34 0.75 2.85
C MET A 142 -2.03 2.08 2.16
N MET A 143 -0.92 2.74 2.48
CA MET A 143 -0.64 4.10 2.02
C MET A 143 -0.29 4.17 0.51
N ALA A 144 0.53 3.26 0.00
CA ALA A 144 0.87 3.21 -1.43
C ALA A 144 1.12 1.78 -1.94
N PRO A 145 0.18 0.83 -1.73
CA PRO A 145 0.30 -0.52 -2.26
C PRO A 145 0.09 -0.60 -3.78
N PHE A 146 0.82 -1.53 -4.38
CA PHE A 146 0.73 -1.97 -5.77
C PHE A 146 0.35 -3.44 -5.75
N PHE A 147 -0.64 -3.82 -6.54
CA PHE A 147 -1.21 -5.15 -6.59
C PHE A 147 -1.11 -5.70 -8.02
N ALA A 148 -0.78 -6.97 -8.16
CA ALA A 148 -1.23 -7.71 -9.34
C ALA A 148 -2.75 -7.74 -9.32
N THR A 149 -3.43 -7.51 -10.45
CA THR A 149 -4.90 -7.38 -10.49
C THR A 149 -5.64 -8.56 -9.85
N ARG A 150 -5.16 -9.77 -10.11
CA ARG A 150 -5.64 -11.00 -9.47
C ARG A 150 -5.55 -11.00 -7.94
N ALA A 151 -4.51 -10.39 -7.37
CA ALA A 151 -4.34 -10.29 -5.92
C ALA A 151 -5.27 -9.22 -5.34
N LEU A 152 -5.44 -8.08 -6.04
CA LEU A 152 -6.41 -7.07 -5.64
C LEU A 152 -7.83 -7.62 -5.61
N GLN A 153 -8.24 -8.38 -6.63
CA GLN A 153 -9.57 -9.02 -6.68
C GLN A 153 -9.84 -9.94 -5.49
N GLN A 154 -8.83 -10.68 -5.02
CA GLN A 154 -8.97 -11.57 -3.87
C GLN A 154 -9.11 -10.80 -2.55
N VAL A 155 -8.42 -9.67 -2.39
CA VAL A 155 -8.47 -8.88 -1.15
C VAL A 155 -9.54 -7.79 -1.17
N ALA A 156 -10.11 -7.47 -2.33
CA ALA A 156 -11.14 -6.43 -2.51
C ALA A 156 -12.36 -6.59 -1.56
N PRO A 157 -12.85 -7.81 -1.25
CA PRO A 157 -13.96 -7.97 -0.30
C PRO A 157 -13.64 -7.47 1.13
N LEU A 158 -12.36 -7.28 1.49
CA LEU A 158 -11.99 -6.69 2.80
C LEU A 158 -12.45 -5.24 2.93
N PHE A 159 -12.54 -4.48 1.84
CA PHE A 159 -13.01 -3.10 1.86
C PHE A 159 -14.51 -3.01 2.20
N ASP A 160 -15.28 -4.09 2.01
CA ASP A 160 -16.70 -4.11 2.33
C ASP A 160 -16.98 -4.13 3.85
N TYR A 161 -15.99 -4.44 4.70
CA TYR A 161 -16.16 -4.45 6.16
C TYR A 161 -16.18 -3.04 6.77
N GLY A 162 -15.65 -2.03 6.07
CA GLY A 162 -15.66 -0.64 6.54
C GLY A 162 -14.70 -0.31 7.68
N TRP A 163 -13.72 -1.17 7.97
CA TRP A 163 -12.60 -0.83 8.85
C TRP A 163 -11.63 0.08 8.11
N GLU A 164 -11.36 1.26 8.69
CA GLU A 164 -10.51 2.30 8.10
C GLU A 164 -9.01 2.05 8.39
N SER A 165 -8.71 1.00 9.17
CA SER A 165 -7.36 0.51 9.46
C SER A 165 -7.37 -1.01 9.69
N GLY A 166 -6.21 -1.65 9.50
CA GLY A 166 -6.02 -3.06 9.82
C GLY A 166 -6.34 -4.04 8.69
N ILE A 167 -7.09 -3.64 7.65
CA ILE A 167 -7.34 -4.50 6.48
C ILE A 167 -6.05 -4.89 5.74
N ASP A 168 -5.06 -4.01 5.78
CA ASP A 168 -3.74 -4.19 5.19
C ASP A 168 -2.90 -5.26 5.91
N LEU A 169 -3.15 -5.48 7.20
CA LEU A 169 -2.57 -6.56 7.98
C LEU A 169 -3.14 -7.95 7.59
N ILE A 170 -4.31 -7.98 6.96
CA ILE A 170 -5.03 -9.22 6.62
C ILE A 170 -4.66 -9.71 5.22
N TRP A 171 -4.26 -8.83 4.30
CA TRP A 171 -3.94 -9.17 2.90
C TRP A 171 -3.07 -10.40 2.75
N GLY A 172 -2.04 -10.52 3.58
CA GLY A 172 -1.12 -11.65 3.52
C GLY A 172 -1.76 -12.99 3.82
N SER A 173 -2.66 -13.05 4.80
CA SER A 173 -3.40 -14.27 5.16
C SER A 173 -4.61 -14.51 4.24
N ALA A 174 -5.13 -13.46 3.61
CA ALA A 174 -6.23 -13.57 2.64
C ALA A 174 -5.81 -14.22 1.32
N LEU A 175 -4.53 -14.12 0.94
CA LEU A 175 -4.00 -14.76 -0.27
C LEU A 175 -3.52 -16.21 -0.02
N PRO A 176 -3.64 -17.09 -1.03
CA PRO A 176 -3.06 -18.42 -0.97
C PRO A 176 -1.52 -18.34 -0.94
N ALA A 177 -0.85 -19.33 -0.36
CA ALA A 177 0.60 -19.33 -0.16
C ALA A 177 1.41 -19.07 -1.46
N ALA A 178 0.94 -19.58 -2.60
CA ALA A 178 1.58 -19.37 -3.91
C ALA A 178 1.61 -17.88 -4.33
N ASP A 179 0.70 -17.07 -3.80
CA ASP A 179 0.53 -15.65 -4.11
C ASP A 179 1.09 -14.72 -3.03
N ARG A 180 1.77 -15.24 -2.02
CA ARG A 180 2.38 -14.43 -0.95
C ARG A 180 3.78 -13.93 -1.36
N ARG A 181 3.83 -13.12 -2.40
CA ARG A 181 5.06 -12.48 -2.92
C ARG A 181 5.03 -10.99 -2.62
N PHE A 182 5.22 -10.64 -1.35
CA PHE A 182 5.18 -9.24 -0.91
C PHE A 182 6.55 -8.61 -0.77
N ALA A 183 6.68 -7.35 -1.16
CA ALA A 183 7.94 -6.65 -1.09
C ALA A 183 7.82 -5.15 -0.81
N ILE A 184 8.85 -4.62 -0.14
CA ILE A 184 9.11 -3.18 -0.07
C ILE A 184 10.29 -2.87 -0.99
N VAL A 185 10.11 -1.92 -1.90
CA VAL A 185 11.12 -1.51 -2.89
C VAL A 185 11.93 -0.34 -2.35
N ASP A 186 13.18 -0.60 -1.98
CA ASP A 186 14.12 0.37 -1.40
C ASP A 186 14.86 1.22 -2.46
N ALA A 187 14.92 0.73 -3.70
CA ALA A 187 15.57 1.42 -4.82
C ALA A 187 14.81 2.65 -5.34
N ILE A 188 13.49 2.70 -5.12
CA ILE A 188 12.58 3.74 -5.64
C ILE A 188 11.73 4.26 -4.47
N PRO A 189 12.31 5.06 -3.56
CA PRO A 189 11.56 5.58 -2.41
C PRO A 189 10.62 6.70 -2.83
N VAL A 190 9.51 6.86 -2.10
CA VAL A 190 8.57 7.98 -2.25
C VAL A 190 8.47 8.77 -0.94
N ARG A 191 8.01 10.02 -1.00
CA ARG A 191 7.87 10.85 0.20
C ARG A 191 6.40 10.95 0.63
N HIS A 192 6.10 10.53 1.87
CA HIS A 192 4.79 10.73 2.47
C HIS A 192 4.77 12.05 3.25
N THR A 193 3.98 13.01 2.77
CA THR A 193 4.13 14.43 3.11
C THR A 193 3.29 14.90 4.29
N ARG A 194 2.34 14.07 4.76
CA ARG A 194 1.38 14.45 5.79
C ARG A 194 1.53 13.62 7.07
N PRO A 195 1.34 14.20 8.26
CA PRO A 195 1.33 13.44 9.50
C PRO A 195 0.28 12.32 9.50
N VAL A 196 0.68 11.14 9.96
CA VAL A 196 -0.24 10.01 10.18
C VAL A 196 -1.34 10.44 11.14
N GLY A 197 -2.60 10.29 10.72
CA GLY A 197 -3.75 10.70 11.51
C GLY A 197 -4.12 12.18 11.43
N ALA A 198 -3.52 12.97 10.53
CA ALA A 198 -3.94 14.36 10.31
C ALA A 198 -5.41 14.47 9.82
N LEU A 199 -5.96 13.41 9.22
CA LEU A 199 -7.30 13.36 8.65
C LEU A 199 -8.19 12.30 9.34
N LYS A 200 -7.97 11.98 10.62
CA LYS A 200 -8.72 10.91 11.33
C LYS A 200 -10.24 11.01 11.15
N GLU A 201 -10.82 12.18 11.45
CA GLU A 201 -12.28 12.36 11.34
C GLU A 201 -12.78 12.20 9.90
N ALA A 202 -12.07 12.82 8.93
CA ALA A 202 -12.39 12.70 7.51
C ALA A 202 -12.24 11.27 6.98
N ASN A 203 -11.34 10.48 7.58
CA ASN A 203 -11.14 9.06 7.30
C ASN A 203 -12.12 8.16 8.09
N GLY A 204 -13.19 8.69 8.69
CA GLY A 204 -14.23 7.87 9.31
C GLY A 204 -13.97 7.43 10.74
N PHE A 205 -12.93 7.95 11.41
CA PHE A 205 -12.67 7.73 12.84
C PHE A 205 -13.53 8.65 13.71
N VAL A 206 -14.85 8.53 13.60
CA VAL A 206 -15.82 9.16 14.51
C VAL A 206 -16.12 8.16 15.62
N ASN A 207 -15.76 8.50 16.87
CA ASN A 207 -15.87 7.61 18.04
C ASN A 207 -15.12 6.27 17.92
N ARG A 208 -14.13 6.19 17.03
CA ARG A 208 -13.25 5.01 16.82
C ARG A 208 -11.79 5.44 16.82
N THR A 209 -10.90 4.55 17.20
CA THR A 209 -9.44 4.72 17.06
C THR A 209 -8.91 3.81 15.95
N TYR A 210 -7.69 4.08 15.48
CA TYR A 210 -6.99 3.16 14.56
C TYR A 210 -6.90 1.76 15.17
N GLU A 211 -6.51 1.71 16.44
CA GLU A 211 -6.35 0.48 17.21
C GLU A 211 -7.67 -0.29 17.33
N SER A 212 -8.81 0.39 17.52
CA SER A 212 -10.12 -0.30 17.62
C SER A 212 -10.52 -0.99 16.32
N ASP A 213 -10.26 -0.37 15.16
CA ASP A 213 -10.52 -1.00 13.86
C ASP A 213 -9.55 -2.15 13.59
N ILE A 214 -8.26 -1.99 13.95
CA ILE A 214 -7.25 -3.05 13.86
C ILE A 214 -7.64 -4.25 14.72
N GLU A 215 -8.00 -4.03 15.99
CA GLU A 215 -8.43 -5.07 16.92
C GLU A 215 -9.68 -5.80 16.41
N ALA A 216 -10.68 -5.06 15.91
CA ALA A 216 -11.88 -5.64 15.34
C ALA A 216 -11.59 -6.50 14.10
N ALA A 217 -10.75 -6.01 13.19
CA ALA A 217 -10.37 -6.71 11.97
C ALA A 217 -9.59 -8.00 12.28
N LEU A 218 -8.58 -7.91 13.15
CA LEU A 218 -7.77 -9.05 13.56
C LEU A 218 -8.58 -10.08 14.35
N ALA A 219 -9.44 -9.63 15.28
CA ALA A 219 -10.32 -10.52 16.03
C ALA A 219 -11.32 -11.23 15.12
N HIS A 220 -11.89 -10.53 14.14
CA HIS A 220 -12.73 -11.16 13.13
C HIS A 220 -11.98 -12.28 12.44
N PHE A 221 -10.74 -12.09 12.01
CA PHE A 221 -9.99 -13.14 11.31
C PHE A 221 -9.19 -14.10 12.21
N ALA A 222 -9.38 -14.04 13.53
CA ALA A 222 -8.62 -14.82 14.51
C ALA A 222 -7.09 -14.67 14.34
N MET A 223 -6.65 -13.46 14.02
CA MET A 223 -5.24 -13.11 13.82
C MET A 223 -4.67 -12.42 15.06
N ALA A 224 -3.42 -12.73 15.38
CA ALA A 224 -2.62 -11.86 16.23
C ALA A 224 -2.11 -10.67 15.42
N TRP A 225 -1.81 -9.54 16.07
CA TRP A 225 -1.21 -8.39 15.39
C TRP A 225 0.19 -8.77 14.85
N PRO A 226 0.38 -8.81 13.52
CA PRO A 226 1.65 -9.23 12.96
C PRO A 226 2.71 -8.12 13.08
N SER A 227 3.94 -8.50 13.40
CA SER A 227 5.09 -7.60 13.24
C SER A 227 5.51 -7.51 11.78
N LEU A 228 5.93 -6.33 11.31
CA LEU A 228 6.53 -6.19 9.97
C LEU A 228 7.96 -6.73 9.98
N VAL A 229 8.18 -7.83 9.26
CA VAL A 229 9.45 -8.56 9.20
C VAL A 229 9.82 -8.84 7.75
N ALA A 230 11.08 -8.63 7.41
CA ALA A 230 11.64 -9.02 6.13
C ALA A 230 12.33 -10.39 6.21
N SER A 231 12.02 -11.31 5.29
CA SER A 231 12.57 -12.68 5.30
C SER A 231 13.78 -12.86 4.38
N ARG A 232 13.78 -12.16 3.24
CA ARG A 232 14.83 -12.13 2.22
C ARG A 232 14.86 -10.74 1.58
N GLY A 233 15.98 -10.35 1.00
CA GLY A 233 16.05 -9.17 0.14
C GLY A 233 17.14 -9.31 -0.90
N VAL A 234 17.22 -8.29 -1.75
CA VAL A 234 18.28 -8.11 -2.74
C VAL A 234 18.97 -6.79 -2.44
N THR A 235 20.30 -6.79 -2.37
CA THR A 235 21.09 -5.58 -2.12
C THR A 235 21.02 -4.62 -3.30
N ALA A 236 21.42 -3.36 -3.08
CA ALA A 236 21.56 -2.39 -4.16
C ALA A 236 22.51 -2.86 -5.29
N THR A 237 23.45 -3.76 -4.97
CA THR A 237 24.39 -4.36 -5.92
C THR A 237 23.87 -5.66 -6.58
N GLY A 238 22.64 -6.10 -6.25
CA GLY A 238 22.04 -7.30 -6.81
C GLY A 238 22.34 -8.60 -6.08
N ALA A 239 23.00 -8.57 -4.91
CA ALA A 239 23.29 -9.78 -4.14
C ALA A 239 22.08 -10.18 -3.26
N ASP A 240 21.83 -11.47 -3.15
CA ASP A 240 20.83 -12.00 -2.22
C ASP A 240 21.26 -11.81 -0.75
N VAL A 241 20.30 -11.45 0.09
CA VAL A 241 20.50 -11.34 1.53
C VAL A 241 19.38 -12.08 2.28
N GLY A 242 19.78 -12.99 3.16
CA GLY A 242 18.84 -13.68 4.05
C GLY A 242 18.45 -12.84 5.26
N ARG A 243 17.50 -13.34 6.05
CA ARG A 243 16.96 -12.71 7.26
C ARG A 243 18.01 -12.09 8.20
N TRP A 244 19.11 -12.79 8.48
CA TRP A 244 20.13 -12.27 9.39
C TRP A 244 20.93 -11.11 8.80
N GLY A 245 21.20 -11.15 7.49
CA GLY A 245 21.83 -10.01 6.81
C GLY A 245 20.92 -8.79 6.73
N LEU A 246 19.60 -8.99 6.71
CA LEU A 246 18.59 -7.93 6.86
C LEU A 246 18.56 -7.39 8.30
N ALA A 247 18.61 -8.27 9.31
CA ALA A 247 18.61 -7.90 10.72
C ALA A 247 19.78 -7.00 11.12
N TRP A 248 20.94 -7.14 10.48
CA TRP A 248 22.05 -6.19 10.62
C TRP A 248 21.80 -4.87 9.90
N ARG A 249 21.22 -4.91 8.70
CA ARG A 249 20.97 -3.72 7.88
C ARG A 249 19.91 -2.80 8.47
N VAL A 250 18.96 -3.31 9.27
CA VAL A 250 17.97 -2.44 9.95
C VAL A 250 18.61 -1.53 11.00
N LEU A 251 19.82 -1.82 11.49
CA LEU A 251 20.56 -0.90 12.37
C LEU A 251 20.90 0.43 11.67
N GLY A 252 20.93 0.45 10.34
CA GLY A 252 21.03 1.69 9.58
C GLY A 252 19.90 2.68 9.89
N LEU A 253 18.73 2.20 10.32
CA LEU A 253 17.60 3.06 10.72
C LEU A 253 17.81 3.73 12.07
N LEU A 254 18.86 3.43 12.83
CA LEU A 254 19.15 4.14 14.08
C LEU A 254 19.21 5.65 13.83
N GLY A 255 19.69 6.09 12.67
CA GLY A 255 19.73 7.51 12.24
C GLY A 255 18.38 8.16 11.93
N LEU A 256 17.29 7.38 11.81
CA LEU A 256 15.97 7.86 11.39
C LEU A 256 15.35 8.93 12.31
N PRO A 257 15.46 8.85 13.65
CA PRO A 257 14.84 9.82 14.56
C PRO A 257 15.36 11.24 14.43
N TRP A 258 16.54 11.43 13.82
CA TRP A 258 17.12 12.76 13.57
C TRP A 258 16.79 13.33 12.20
N ARG A 259 16.14 12.55 11.32
CA ARG A 259 15.83 12.97 9.94
C ARG A 259 14.33 12.98 9.62
N SER A 260 13.54 12.22 10.37
CA SER A 260 12.10 12.14 10.14
C SER A 260 11.34 13.20 10.94
N PRO A 261 10.28 13.79 10.35
CA PRO A 261 9.32 14.63 11.09
C PRO A 261 8.39 13.82 12.01
N THR A 262 8.46 12.48 11.98
CA THR A 262 7.57 11.59 12.75
C THR A 262 7.86 11.64 14.25
N ARG A 263 6.91 12.16 15.04
CA ARG A 263 6.97 12.09 16.52
C ARG A 263 7.04 10.65 16.98
N GLY A 264 7.99 10.31 17.85
CA GLY A 264 8.16 8.94 18.36
C GLY A 264 8.92 8.00 17.42
N ALA A 265 9.67 8.53 16.46
CA ALA A 265 10.52 7.76 15.56
C ALA A 265 11.48 6.82 16.30
N TRP A 266 12.01 7.21 17.46
CA TRP A 266 12.86 6.37 18.32
C TRP A 266 12.20 5.04 18.68
N ARG A 267 11.02 5.09 19.31
CA ARG A 267 10.27 3.90 19.71
C ARG A 267 9.99 3.00 18.52
N ARG A 268 9.49 3.56 17.41
CA ARG A 268 9.17 2.80 16.19
C ARG A 268 10.40 2.13 15.56
N THR A 269 11.55 2.81 15.62
CA THR A 269 12.82 2.27 15.12
C THR A 269 13.27 1.09 15.96
N LEU A 270 13.27 1.24 17.30
CA LEU A 270 13.63 0.16 18.22
C LEU A 270 12.66 -1.02 18.12
N ASP A 271 11.36 -0.75 17.99
CA ASP A 271 10.33 -1.78 17.80
C ASP A 271 10.59 -2.56 16.50
N HIS A 272 10.89 -1.88 15.38
CA HIS A 272 11.20 -2.55 14.12
C HIS A 272 12.51 -3.35 14.19
N ILE A 273 13.56 -2.81 14.82
CA ILE A 273 14.81 -3.56 15.06
C ILE A 273 14.47 -4.83 15.84
N ARG A 274 13.74 -4.73 16.95
CA ARG A 274 13.33 -5.90 17.74
C ARG A 274 12.53 -6.91 16.90
N HIS A 275 11.56 -6.45 16.12
CA HIS A 275 10.72 -7.31 15.27
C HIS A 275 11.53 -8.06 14.21
N GLN A 276 12.53 -7.43 13.60
CA GLN A 276 13.37 -8.08 12.59
C GLN A 276 14.20 -9.26 13.17
N TRP A 277 14.43 -9.24 14.49
CA TRP A 277 15.10 -10.32 15.22
C TRP A 277 14.14 -11.38 15.76
N MET A 278 12.82 -11.16 15.68
CA MET A 278 11.77 -12.15 15.97
C MET A 278 11.43 -13.01 14.73
N PRO A 279 10.96 -14.26 14.91
CA PRO A 279 10.49 -15.07 13.80
C PRO A 279 9.40 -14.33 13.00
N PRO A 280 9.34 -14.51 11.66
CA PRO A 280 8.23 -13.95 10.90
C PRO A 280 6.90 -14.52 11.43
N PRO A 281 5.85 -13.70 11.55
CA PRO A 281 4.56 -14.19 12.01
C PRO A 281 4.00 -15.18 10.97
N ALA A 282 3.35 -16.23 11.46
CA ALA A 282 2.67 -17.19 10.61
C ALA A 282 1.44 -16.54 9.97
N TYR A 283 1.19 -16.87 8.71
CA TYR A 283 -0.09 -16.58 8.07
C TYR A 283 -1.19 -17.44 8.69
N VAL A 284 -2.40 -16.90 8.76
CA VAL A 284 -3.58 -17.66 9.20
C VAL A 284 -4.29 -18.19 7.96
N GLU A 285 -4.05 -19.46 7.62
CA GLU A 285 -4.51 -20.06 6.36
C GLU A 285 -6.04 -20.04 6.18
N ALA A 286 -6.81 -20.07 7.28
CA ALA A 286 -8.28 -20.05 7.24
C ALA A 286 -8.89 -18.70 6.82
N VAL A 287 -8.09 -17.63 6.72
CA VAL A 287 -8.58 -16.27 6.42
C VAL A 287 -9.18 -16.18 5.03
N GLY A 288 -8.52 -16.75 4.01
CA GLY A 288 -9.03 -16.74 2.63
C GLY A 288 -10.41 -17.40 2.52
N ASP A 289 -10.58 -18.59 3.11
CA ASP A 289 -11.86 -19.31 3.13
C ASP A 289 -12.95 -18.54 3.86
N ARG A 290 -12.60 -17.88 4.98
CA ARG A 290 -13.54 -17.06 5.73
C ARG A 290 -13.98 -15.84 4.92
N LEU A 291 -13.03 -15.15 4.28
CA LEU A 291 -13.32 -13.99 3.45
C LEU A 291 -14.26 -14.36 2.28
N ALA A 292 -13.99 -15.49 1.62
CA ALA A 292 -14.85 -15.99 0.54
C ALA A 292 -16.27 -16.32 1.01
N ARG A 293 -16.42 -16.95 2.19
CA ARG A 293 -17.75 -17.23 2.78
C ARG A 293 -18.50 -15.94 3.11
N ASP A 294 -17.84 -14.98 3.74
CA ASP A 294 -18.45 -13.70 4.12
C ASP A 294 -18.88 -12.90 2.88
N ALA A 295 -18.07 -12.90 1.81
CA ALA A 295 -18.41 -12.27 0.54
C ALA A 295 -19.64 -12.92 -0.12
N ALA A 296 -19.69 -14.25 -0.17
CA ALA A 296 -20.84 -14.98 -0.71
C ALA A 296 -22.13 -14.75 0.09
N GLY A 297 -22.02 -14.55 1.40
CA GLY A 297 -23.16 -14.25 2.28
C GLY A 297 -23.77 -12.87 2.06
N ARG A 298 -23.01 -11.89 1.54
CA ARG A 298 -23.51 -10.52 1.27
C ARG A 298 -24.23 -10.37 -0.07
N LEU A 299 -24.07 -11.34 -0.96
CA LEU A 299 -24.76 -11.39 -2.26
C LEU A 299 -26.14 -12.06 -2.17
N ARG A 300 -26.51 -12.58 -1.00
CA ARG A 300 -27.82 -13.18 -0.70
C ARG A 300 -28.68 -12.21 0.09
#